data_AF-A0A528AK24-F1
#
_entry.id   AF-A0A528AK24-F1
#
_cell.length_a   1.000
_cell.length_b   1.000
_cell.length_c   1.000
_cell.angle_alpha   90.00
_cell.angle_beta   90.00
_cell.angle_gamma   90.00
#
_symmetry.space_group_name_H-M   'P 1'
#
loop_
_entity.id
_entity.type
_entity.pdbx_description
1 polymer ?
#
loop_
_entity_poly.entity_id
_entity_poly.type
_entity_poly.pdbx_seq_one_letter_code
_entity_poly.pdbx_strand_id
1 'polypeptide(L)'
;MAAPRSFVMLETRQLAEHQPKLGEFGYAGDDHVVPFEVGPLDVRGRTVQLGPMLDAILSRHDYPEPVARLLAEACVLTVLLGTSLKFEGKFILQTRTDGPVDMLVADFSTPHALRAYARFDGDRLEALTSAGEISQQTLLGSGVLALTIDQGAHTQRYQGIVQLDGETLEEAARTYFRQSEQIPTDLRLSVAKLLTPGIGGAREQWRAGGILAQFLPQSP
;
A
#
# COMPACT_ATOMS: atom_id res chain seq x y z
N MET A 1 -60.52 36.49 9.18
CA MET A 1 -60.14 36.37 7.77
C MET A 1 -58.62 36.24 7.73
N ALA A 2 -58.12 35.00 7.79
CA ALA A 2 -56.70 34.69 7.92
C ALA A 2 -56.07 34.53 6.53
N ALA A 3 -55.01 35.28 6.26
CA ALA A 3 -54.26 35.18 5.01
C ALA A 3 -53.46 33.86 4.98
N PRO A 4 -53.46 33.11 3.87
CA PRO A 4 -52.68 31.89 3.76
C PRO A 4 -51.19 32.22 3.63
N ARG A 5 -50.38 31.66 4.52
CA ARG A 5 -48.92 31.76 4.46
C ARG A 5 -48.42 30.91 3.30
N SER A 6 -47.76 31.58 2.36
CA SER A 6 -47.06 31.03 1.21
C SER A 6 -46.00 30.01 1.64
N PHE A 7 -46.17 28.78 1.14
CA PHE A 7 -45.18 27.73 1.24
C PHE A 7 -44.11 28.00 0.17
N VAL A 8 -43.01 28.64 0.55
CA VAL A 8 -41.83 28.75 -0.32
C VAL A 8 -41.09 27.43 -0.23
N MET A 9 -41.33 26.57 -1.23
CA MET A 9 -40.49 25.41 -1.52
C MET A 9 -39.12 25.97 -1.94
N LEU A 10 -38.16 25.96 -1.01
CA LEU A 10 -36.77 26.23 -1.34
C LEU A 10 -36.33 25.13 -2.31
N GLU A 11 -36.30 25.48 -3.60
CA GLU A 11 -35.73 24.65 -4.66
C GLU A 11 -34.36 24.17 -4.20
N THR A 12 -34.20 22.85 -4.21
CA THR A 12 -32.94 22.16 -4.01
C THR A 12 -31.92 22.84 -4.90
N ARG A 13 -31.03 23.64 -4.31
CA ARG A 13 -29.93 24.27 -5.04
C ARG A 13 -29.12 23.12 -5.59
N GLN A 14 -29.29 22.89 -6.89
CA GLN A 14 -28.62 21.89 -7.69
C GLN A 14 -27.14 22.00 -7.34
N LEU A 15 -26.64 21.02 -6.55
CA LEU A 15 -25.22 20.83 -6.36
C LEU A 15 -24.68 20.74 -7.77
N ALA A 16 -23.95 21.78 -8.19
CA ALA A 16 -23.39 21.84 -9.52
C ALA A 16 -22.68 20.51 -9.73
N GLU A 17 -23.25 19.70 -10.62
CA GLU A 17 -22.69 18.45 -11.09
C GLU A 17 -21.37 18.84 -11.73
N HIS A 18 -20.29 18.85 -10.94
CA HIS A 18 -18.95 18.77 -11.48
C HIS A 18 -18.86 17.37 -12.06
N GLN A 19 -19.24 17.29 -13.33
CA GLN A 19 -19.12 16.12 -14.17
C GLN A 19 -17.67 16.12 -14.65
N PRO A 20 -16.75 15.36 -14.02
CA PRO A 20 -15.36 15.31 -14.47
C PRO A 20 -15.35 14.86 -15.94
N LYS A 21 -14.61 15.58 -16.79
CA LYS A 21 -14.52 15.32 -18.22
C LYS A 21 -13.13 14.79 -18.54
N LEU A 22 -13.01 13.48 -18.71
CA LEU A 22 -11.82 12.88 -19.33
C LEU A 22 -11.52 13.53 -20.71
N GLY A 23 -10.28 13.70 -21.16
CA GLY A 23 -9.08 12.91 -20.87
C GLY A 23 -8.38 13.15 -19.53
N GLU A 24 -8.93 14.03 -18.69
CA GLU A 24 -8.64 14.13 -17.26
C GLU A 24 -8.43 12.76 -16.64
N PHE A 25 -7.20 12.42 -16.25
CA PHE A 25 -7.01 11.44 -15.18
C PHE A 25 -7.75 12.03 -13.98
N GLY A 26 -9.06 11.74 -13.89
CA GLY A 26 -9.86 12.08 -12.73
C GLY A 26 -9.03 11.68 -11.54
N TYR A 27 -8.98 12.53 -10.52
CA TYR A 27 -8.23 12.24 -9.29
C TYR A 27 -8.40 10.76 -9.02
N ALA A 28 -7.35 9.95 -9.32
CA ALA A 28 -7.52 8.50 -9.35
C ALA A 28 -8.12 8.09 -8.02
N GLY A 29 -7.79 8.86 -6.98
CA GLY A 29 -8.42 8.82 -5.70
C GLY A 29 -7.70 7.80 -4.86
N ASP A 30 -8.30 7.49 -3.74
CA ASP A 30 -7.79 6.42 -2.91
C ASP A 30 -8.17 5.05 -3.51
N ASP A 31 -7.29 4.08 -3.31
CA ASP A 31 -7.43 2.67 -3.71
C ASP A 31 -7.29 2.43 -5.22
N HIS A 32 -6.42 3.20 -5.89
CA HIS A 32 -6.15 3.10 -7.31
C HIS A 32 -4.68 2.88 -7.65
N VAL A 33 -4.45 2.11 -8.72
CA VAL A 33 -3.15 1.89 -9.35
C VAL A 33 -3.14 2.56 -10.72
N VAL A 34 -2.14 3.39 -10.98
CA VAL A 34 -1.98 4.10 -12.25
C VAL A 34 -0.66 3.68 -12.90
N PRO A 35 -0.69 2.88 -13.98
CA PRO A 35 0.50 2.63 -14.77
C PRO A 35 0.91 3.87 -15.57
N PHE A 36 2.21 4.08 -15.73
CA PHE A 36 2.78 5.15 -16.53
C PHE A 36 3.99 4.67 -17.34
N GLU A 37 4.34 5.45 -18.35
CA GLU A 37 5.52 5.24 -19.19
C GLU A 37 6.16 6.60 -19.50
N VAL A 38 7.48 6.65 -19.48
CA VAL A 38 8.31 7.79 -19.87
C VAL A 38 9.17 7.35 -21.05
N GLY A 39 8.56 7.38 -22.24
CA GLY A 39 9.17 6.86 -23.47
C GLY A 39 10.60 7.33 -23.73
N PRO A 40 10.93 8.64 -23.65
CA PRO A 40 12.29 9.12 -23.88
C PRO A 40 13.37 8.61 -22.91
N LEU A 41 12.98 8.02 -21.78
CA LEU A 41 13.90 7.43 -20.80
C LEU A 41 13.85 5.90 -20.81
N ASP A 42 13.03 5.30 -21.67
CA ASP A 42 12.70 3.87 -21.65
C ASP A 42 12.34 3.37 -20.24
N VAL A 43 11.63 4.20 -19.46
CA VAL A 43 11.17 3.87 -18.12
C VAL A 43 9.68 3.62 -18.14
N ARG A 44 9.24 2.53 -17.53
CA ARG A 44 7.84 2.27 -17.20
C ARG A 44 7.68 2.17 -15.71
N GLY A 45 6.46 2.38 -15.23
CA GLY A 45 6.21 2.27 -13.81
C GLY A 45 4.73 2.24 -13.46
N ARG A 46 4.49 2.24 -12.16
CA ARG A 46 3.15 2.32 -11.58
C ARG A 46 3.20 3.16 -10.34
N THR A 47 2.16 3.94 -10.12
CA THR A 47 1.87 4.56 -8.82
C THR A 47 0.67 3.88 -8.21
N VAL A 48 0.60 3.87 -6.88
CA VAL A 48 -0.58 3.45 -6.13
C VAL A 48 -0.85 4.46 -5.02
N GLN A 49 -2.14 4.68 -4.76
CA GLN A 49 -2.60 5.35 -3.55
C GLN A 49 -3.65 4.46 -2.90
N LEU A 50 -3.51 4.18 -1.60
CA LEU A 50 -4.43 3.41 -0.78
C LEU A 50 -4.97 4.31 0.35
N GLY A 51 -6.27 4.21 0.62
CA GLY A 51 -6.96 4.98 1.67
C GLY A 51 -8.05 4.16 2.35
N PRO A 52 -9.33 4.24 1.94
CA PRO A 52 -10.42 3.49 2.56
C PRO A 52 -10.18 1.97 2.66
N MET A 53 -9.57 1.34 1.66
CA MET A 53 -9.18 -0.07 1.71
C MET A 53 -8.17 -0.33 2.83
N LEU A 54 -7.20 0.55 2.98
CA LEU A 54 -6.18 0.45 4.02
C LEU A 54 -6.79 0.67 5.41
N ASP A 55 -7.65 1.68 5.58
CA ASP A 55 -8.42 1.91 6.80
C ASP A 55 -9.18 0.63 7.20
N ALA A 56 -9.86 -0.01 6.24
CA ALA A 56 -10.64 -1.22 6.48
C ALA A 56 -9.77 -2.46 6.80
N ILE A 57 -8.52 -2.52 6.33
CA ILE A 57 -7.57 -3.57 6.69
C ILE A 57 -7.05 -3.35 8.11
N LEU A 58 -6.58 -2.13 8.40
CA LEU A 58 -5.97 -1.79 9.67
C LEU A 58 -6.98 -1.79 10.81
N SER A 59 -8.23 -1.35 10.60
CA SER A 59 -9.25 -1.28 11.65
C SER A 59 -9.75 -2.64 12.15
N ARG A 60 -9.31 -3.76 11.54
CA ARG A 60 -9.66 -5.11 12.00
C ARG A 60 -8.86 -5.53 13.23
N HIS A 61 -7.77 -4.82 13.52
CA HIS A 61 -6.89 -5.08 14.64
C HIS A 61 -6.45 -3.75 15.26
N ASP A 62 -6.33 -3.69 16.58
CA ASP A 62 -5.86 -2.49 17.27
C ASP A 62 -4.32 -2.39 17.22
N TYR A 63 -3.77 -2.25 16.01
CA TYR A 63 -2.33 -2.14 15.83
C TYR A 63 -1.80 -0.82 16.40
N PRO A 64 -0.71 -0.87 17.21
CA PRO A 64 0.05 0.33 17.52
C PRO A 64 0.53 1.02 16.23
N GLU A 65 0.63 2.36 16.26
CA GLU A 65 0.92 3.15 15.07
C GLU A 65 2.15 2.66 14.26
N PRO A 66 3.29 2.30 14.89
CA PRO A 66 4.45 1.81 14.14
C PRO A 66 4.18 0.51 13.36
N VAL A 67 3.39 -0.40 13.95
CA VAL A 67 3.00 -1.67 13.31
C VAL A 67 2.02 -1.41 12.17
N ALA A 68 1.05 -0.51 12.37
CA ALA A 68 0.10 -0.12 11.35
C ALA A 68 0.77 0.53 10.13
N ARG A 69 1.76 1.41 10.34
CA ARG A 69 2.57 2.02 9.27
C ARG A 69 3.33 0.97 8.48
N LEU A 70 4.01 0.06 9.17
CA LEU A 70 4.78 -0.99 8.54
C LEU A 70 3.90 -1.95 7.71
N LEU A 71 2.73 -2.34 8.24
CA LEU A 71 1.76 -3.16 7.52
C LEU A 71 1.20 -2.41 6.29
N ALA A 72 0.99 -1.10 6.39
CA ALA A 72 0.56 -0.28 5.26
C ALA A 72 1.61 -0.19 4.14
N GLU A 73 2.90 -0.09 4.47
CA GLU A 73 3.98 -0.16 3.48
C GLU A 73 4.00 -1.53 2.79
N ALA A 74 3.83 -2.62 3.55
CA ALA A 74 3.74 -3.96 2.99
C ALA A 74 2.55 -4.10 2.02
N CYS A 75 1.39 -3.50 2.34
CA CYS A 75 0.23 -3.42 1.44
C CYS A 75 0.58 -2.70 0.13
N VAL A 76 1.16 -1.50 0.21
CA VAL A 76 1.55 -0.70 -0.97
C VAL A 76 2.53 -1.47 -1.84
N LEU A 77 3.58 -2.05 -1.23
CA LEU A 77 4.57 -2.84 -1.95
C LEU A 77 3.92 -4.05 -2.63
N THR A 78 3.05 -4.77 -1.93
CA THR A 78 2.32 -5.93 -2.48
C THR A 78 1.48 -5.54 -3.69
N VAL A 79 0.79 -4.40 -3.66
CA VAL A 79 -0.02 -3.93 -4.77
C VAL A 79 0.85 -3.48 -5.95
N LEU A 80 1.93 -2.73 -5.70
CA LEU A 80 2.86 -2.31 -6.75
C LEU A 80 3.44 -3.51 -7.50
N LEU A 81 3.91 -4.53 -6.78
CA LEU A 81 4.49 -5.73 -7.36
C LEU A 81 3.42 -6.62 -8.00
N GLY A 82 2.33 -6.89 -7.29
CA GLY A 82 1.24 -7.76 -7.77
C GLY A 82 0.57 -7.22 -9.03
N THR A 83 0.37 -5.91 -9.15
CA THR A 83 -0.17 -5.31 -10.38
C THR A 83 0.87 -5.14 -11.48
N SER A 84 2.16 -5.33 -11.17
CA SER A 84 3.24 -5.25 -12.15
C SER A 84 3.35 -6.47 -13.07
N LEU A 85 2.96 -7.62 -12.54
CA LEU A 85 3.10 -8.92 -13.14
C LEU A 85 1.83 -9.28 -13.94
N LYS A 86 2.01 -9.94 -15.08
CA LYS A 86 0.89 -10.50 -15.86
C LYS A 86 0.61 -11.92 -15.38
N PHE A 87 -0.31 -12.09 -14.44
CA PHE A 87 -0.75 -13.40 -13.94
C PHE A 87 -2.23 -13.37 -13.54
N GLU A 88 -2.83 -14.56 -13.38
CA GLU A 88 -4.12 -14.75 -12.71
C GLU A 88 -3.90 -15.62 -11.47
N GLY A 89 -4.29 -15.13 -10.29
CA GLY A 89 -4.04 -15.84 -9.04
C GLY A 89 -3.73 -14.90 -7.88
N LYS A 90 -2.70 -15.23 -7.09
CA LYS A 90 -2.29 -14.48 -5.91
C LYS A 90 -0.81 -14.12 -5.95
N PHE A 91 -0.52 -12.86 -5.65
CA PHE A 91 0.81 -12.41 -5.26
C PHE A 91 0.84 -12.25 -3.74
N ILE A 92 1.82 -12.86 -3.08
CA ILE A 92 1.93 -12.86 -1.61
C ILE A 92 3.30 -12.32 -1.23
N LEU A 93 3.30 -11.25 -0.45
CA LEU A 93 4.44 -10.77 0.31
C LEU A 93 4.36 -11.35 1.72
N GLN A 94 5.44 -11.96 2.19
CA GLN A 94 5.53 -12.45 3.56
C GLN A 94 6.91 -12.17 4.15
N THR A 95 6.96 -11.61 5.36
CA THR A 95 8.19 -11.55 6.15
C THR A 95 8.19 -12.62 7.24
N ARG A 96 9.40 -13.09 7.57
CA ARG A 96 9.67 -13.82 8.81
C ARG A 96 10.95 -13.27 9.39
N THR A 97 10.86 -12.66 10.56
CA THR A 97 11.99 -11.96 11.15
C THR A 97 12.07 -12.18 12.66
N ASP A 98 13.18 -11.73 13.25
CA ASP A 98 13.44 -11.81 14.69
C ASP A 98 13.12 -10.53 15.46
N GLY A 99 12.71 -9.45 14.78
CA GLY A 99 12.26 -8.21 15.41
C GLY A 99 10.91 -8.32 16.14
N PRO A 100 10.45 -7.25 16.78
CA PRO A 100 9.14 -7.23 17.45
C PRO A 100 7.98 -7.47 16.50
N VAL A 101 8.09 -7.13 15.21
CA VAL A 101 7.12 -7.51 14.17
C VAL A 101 7.67 -8.72 13.43
N ASP A 102 7.42 -9.90 13.97
CA ASP A 102 8.04 -11.16 13.50
C ASP A 102 7.43 -11.71 12.19
N MET A 103 6.27 -11.20 11.79
CA MET A 103 5.58 -11.62 10.57
C MET A 103 4.68 -10.51 10.03
N LEU A 104 4.91 -10.15 8.78
CA LEU A 104 3.96 -9.45 7.93
C LEU A 104 3.51 -10.41 6.84
N VAL A 105 2.23 -10.36 6.50
CA VAL A 105 1.72 -10.99 5.28
C VAL A 105 0.78 -10.04 4.60
N ALA A 106 0.94 -9.89 3.29
CA ALA A 106 0.00 -9.18 2.44
C ALA A 106 -0.18 -9.97 1.14
N ASP A 107 -1.43 -10.27 0.79
CA ASP A 107 -1.78 -10.96 -0.44
C ASP A 107 -2.68 -10.10 -1.33
N PHE A 108 -2.26 -9.96 -2.58
CA PHE A 108 -3.03 -9.38 -3.67
C PHE A 108 -3.55 -10.51 -4.55
N SER A 109 -4.86 -10.71 -4.54
CA SER A 109 -5.57 -11.64 -5.41
C SER A 109 -6.18 -10.87 -6.58
N THR A 110 -5.85 -11.29 -7.81
CA THR A 110 -6.38 -10.66 -9.01
C THR A 110 -7.91 -10.78 -9.05
N PRO A 111 -8.66 -9.75 -9.48
CA PRO A 111 -8.13 -8.49 -10.03
C PRO A 111 -7.87 -7.38 -9.01
N HIS A 112 -8.50 -7.37 -7.83
CA HIS A 112 -8.52 -6.19 -6.94
C HIS A 112 -8.55 -6.49 -5.44
N ALA A 113 -8.43 -7.76 -5.03
CA ALA A 113 -8.61 -8.12 -3.62
C ALA A 113 -7.27 -8.05 -2.88
N LEU A 114 -7.20 -7.20 -1.85
CA LEU A 114 -6.05 -7.09 -0.95
C LEU A 114 -6.42 -7.54 0.45
N ARG A 115 -5.54 -8.33 1.07
CA ARG A 115 -5.60 -8.71 2.48
C ARG A 115 -4.22 -8.57 3.08
N ALA A 116 -4.16 -8.21 4.36
CA ALA A 116 -2.90 -8.14 5.06
C ALA A 116 -3.09 -8.37 6.57
N TYR A 117 -2.03 -8.84 7.21
CA TYR A 117 -1.96 -9.14 8.63
C TYR A 117 -0.53 -8.95 9.15
N ALA A 118 -0.40 -8.47 10.39
CA ALA A 118 0.86 -8.38 11.10
C ALA A 118 0.76 -9.15 12.42
N ARG A 119 1.79 -9.91 12.75
CA ARG A 119 2.01 -10.46 14.09
C ARG A 119 3.15 -9.69 14.74
N PHE A 120 2.95 -9.30 15.99
CA PHE A 120 3.95 -8.57 16.75
C PHE A 120 3.94 -8.95 18.23
N ASP A 121 5.07 -8.71 18.89
CA ASP A 121 5.27 -8.83 20.33
C ASP A 121 5.12 -7.44 20.98
N GLY A 122 4.10 -7.29 21.84
CA GLY A 122 3.77 -6.02 22.47
C GLY A 122 4.83 -5.53 23.45
N ASP A 123 5.41 -6.42 24.24
CA ASP A 123 6.39 -6.08 25.27
C ASP A 123 7.70 -5.61 24.62
N ARG A 124 8.13 -6.29 23.56
CA ARG A 124 9.32 -5.91 22.80
C ARG A 124 9.12 -4.59 22.05
N LEU A 125 7.91 -4.37 21.52
CA LEU A 125 7.55 -3.11 20.88
C LEU A 125 7.54 -1.94 21.88
N GLU A 126 6.99 -2.14 23.08
CA GLU A 126 6.98 -1.13 24.15
C GLU A 126 8.40 -0.79 24.62
N ALA A 127 9.28 -1.79 24.72
CA ALA A 127 10.68 -1.59 25.04
C ALA A 127 11.38 -0.70 24.00
N LEU A 128 11.21 -0.98 22.69
CA LEU A 128 11.75 -0.12 21.63
C LEU A 128 11.15 1.29 21.65
N THR A 129 9.85 1.40 21.92
CA THR A 129 9.15 2.69 22.00
C THR A 129 9.71 3.53 23.14
N SER A 130 9.93 2.92 24.30
CA SER A 130 10.50 3.58 25.48
C SER A 130 11.96 3.99 25.29
N ALA A 131 12.72 3.22 24.51
CA ALA A 131 14.09 3.54 24.14
C ALA A 131 14.19 4.65 23.07
N GLY A 132 13.08 4.99 22.39
CA GLY A 132 13.09 5.94 21.27
C GLY A 132 13.73 5.38 19.99
N GLU A 133 13.78 4.05 19.87
CA GLU A 133 14.50 3.34 18.79
C GLU A 133 13.56 2.81 17.69
N ILE A 134 12.32 3.33 17.61
CA ILE A 134 11.34 2.88 16.63
C ILE A 134 11.76 3.29 15.22
N SER A 135 12.11 2.30 14.41
CA SER A 135 12.32 2.42 12.97
C SER A 135 11.84 1.13 12.30
N GLN A 136 11.69 1.14 10.98
CA GLN A 136 11.33 -0.06 10.24
C GLN A 136 12.35 -1.18 10.43
N GLN A 137 13.63 -0.82 10.46
CA GLN A 137 14.75 -1.72 10.66
C GLN A 137 14.71 -2.40 12.03
N THR A 138 14.39 -1.66 13.10
CA THR A 138 14.30 -2.24 14.46
C THR A 138 13.02 -3.03 14.67
N LEU A 139 11.91 -2.64 14.02
CA LEU A 139 10.66 -3.39 14.04
C LEU A 139 10.79 -4.74 13.34
N LEU A 140 11.44 -4.79 12.18
CA LEU A 140 11.66 -6.01 11.44
C LEU A 140 12.84 -6.82 12.02
N GLY A 141 13.95 -6.18 12.37
CA GLY A 141 15.17 -6.87 12.74
C GLY A 141 15.81 -7.58 11.55
N SER A 142 16.25 -8.82 11.76
CA SER A 142 16.85 -9.70 10.77
C SER A 142 15.90 -10.84 10.39
N GLY A 143 16.00 -11.34 9.16
CA GLY A 143 15.18 -12.45 8.68
C GLY A 143 15.08 -12.47 7.16
N VAL A 144 13.89 -12.78 6.66
CA VAL A 144 13.65 -12.91 5.22
C VAL A 144 12.35 -12.28 4.77
N LEU A 145 12.35 -11.77 3.55
CA LEU A 145 11.18 -11.37 2.78
C LEU A 145 11.00 -12.38 1.64
N ALA A 146 9.86 -13.07 1.64
CA ALA A 146 9.44 -14.00 0.60
C ALA A 146 8.35 -13.34 -0.28
N LEU A 147 8.57 -13.38 -1.59
CA LEU A 147 7.62 -12.93 -2.61
C LEU A 147 7.17 -14.13 -3.41
N THR A 148 5.88 -14.43 -3.38
CA THR A 148 5.31 -15.66 -3.93
C THR A 148 4.25 -15.35 -4.97
N ILE A 149 4.32 -16.00 -6.13
CA ILE A 149 3.28 -15.98 -7.17
C ILE A 149 2.63 -17.37 -7.18
N ASP A 150 1.33 -17.41 -6.91
CA ASP A 150 0.51 -18.62 -6.90
C ASP A 150 -0.63 -18.46 -7.92
N GLN A 151 -0.57 -19.19 -9.03
CA GLN A 151 -1.57 -19.15 -10.11
C GLN A 151 -2.57 -20.33 -10.02
N GLY A 152 -2.64 -21.01 -8.86
CA GLY A 152 -3.58 -22.10 -8.60
C GLY A 152 -2.99 -23.49 -8.79
N ALA A 153 -3.82 -24.50 -8.51
CA ALA A 153 -3.43 -25.90 -8.29
C ALA A 153 -2.69 -26.59 -9.46
N HIS A 154 -2.85 -26.09 -10.69
CA HIS A 154 -2.24 -26.67 -11.89
C HIS A 154 -0.99 -25.90 -12.34
N THR A 155 -0.51 -24.98 -11.52
CA THR A 155 0.68 -24.17 -11.81
C THR A 155 1.73 -24.37 -10.73
N GLN A 156 3.00 -24.29 -11.10
CA GLN A 156 4.06 -24.27 -10.10
C GLN A 156 4.10 -22.90 -9.44
N ARG A 157 4.11 -22.91 -8.10
CA ARG A 157 4.33 -21.70 -7.30
C ARG A 157 5.75 -21.21 -7.53
N TYR A 158 5.88 -19.95 -7.91
CA TYR A 158 7.15 -19.25 -7.96
C TYR A 158 7.37 -18.51 -6.63
N GLN A 159 8.55 -18.64 -6.04
CA GLN A 159 8.90 -17.94 -4.81
C GLN A 159 10.33 -17.41 -4.88
N GLY A 160 10.45 -16.10 -4.73
CA GLY A 160 11.71 -15.42 -4.50
C GLY A 160 11.89 -15.09 -3.03
N ILE A 161 13.09 -15.24 -2.50
CA ILE A 161 13.41 -14.93 -1.10
C ILE A 161 14.61 -13.99 -1.10
N VAL A 162 14.48 -12.88 -0.36
CA VAL A 162 15.56 -11.92 -0.10
C VAL A 162 15.79 -11.81 1.40
N GLN A 163 17.05 -11.61 1.79
CA GLN A 163 17.39 -11.38 3.19
C GLN A 163 16.89 -10.01 3.65
N LEU A 164 16.44 -9.93 4.89
CA LEU A 164 16.22 -8.69 5.63
C LEU A 164 17.30 -8.65 6.69
N ASP A 165 18.23 -7.70 6.64
CA ASP A 165 19.29 -7.55 7.63
C ASP A 165 19.36 -6.09 8.08
N GLY A 166 18.43 -5.69 8.94
CA GLY A 166 18.28 -4.28 9.33
C GLY A 166 17.96 -3.37 8.14
N GLU A 167 17.23 -3.88 7.15
CA GLU A 167 16.82 -3.16 5.95
C GLU A 167 15.32 -2.79 6.00
N THR A 168 14.96 -1.75 5.25
CA THR A 168 13.57 -1.41 4.95
C THR A 168 12.97 -2.37 3.92
N LEU A 169 11.64 -2.43 3.83
CA LEU A 169 10.95 -3.17 2.78
C LEU A 169 11.32 -2.65 1.38
N GLU A 170 11.62 -1.35 1.24
CA GLU A 170 12.07 -0.78 -0.02
C GLU A 170 13.43 -1.31 -0.46
N GLU A 171 14.39 -1.33 0.46
CA GLU A 171 15.75 -1.83 0.23
C GLU A 171 15.74 -3.31 -0.13
N ALA A 172 14.97 -4.11 0.62
CA ALA A 172 14.80 -5.53 0.36
C ALA A 172 14.18 -5.78 -1.02
N ALA A 173 13.14 -5.02 -1.39
CA ALA A 173 12.52 -5.14 -2.71
C ALA A 173 13.46 -4.69 -3.85
N ARG A 174 14.25 -3.63 -3.67
CA ARG A 174 15.32 -3.25 -4.62
C ARG A 174 16.35 -4.38 -4.77
N THR A 175 16.75 -5.01 -3.67
CA THR A 175 17.66 -6.17 -3.68
C THR A 175 17.07 -7.35 -4.43
N TYR A 176 15.79 -7.66 -4.19
CA TYR A 176 15.08 -8.70 -4.93
C TYR A 176 15.11 -8.48 -6.45
N PHE A 177 14.77 -7.27 -6.92
CA PHE A 177 14.80 -6.96 -8.36
C PHE A 177 16.19 -7.01 -8.96
N ARG A 178 17.19 -6.48 -8.25
CA ARG A 178 18.59 -6.52 -8.68
C ARG A 178 19.08 -7.96 -8.88
N GLN A 179 18.66 -8.89 -8.01
CA GLN A 179 19.09 -10.29 -8.07
C GLN A 179 18.26 -11.14 -9.03
N SER A 180 16.94 -10.95 -9.07
CA SER A 180 16.03 -11.87 -9.77
C SER A 180 15.79 -11.46 -11.22
N GLU A 181 15.65 -10.16 -11.49
CA GLU A 181 15.27 -9.66 -12.81
C GLU A 181 16.45 -9.04 -13.57
N GLN A 182 17.48 -8.58 -12.86
CA GLN A 182 18.62 -7.84 -13.43
C GLN A 182 18.23 -6.56 -14.19
N ILE A 183 17.00 -6.08 -14.00
CA ILE A 183 16.51 -4.81 -14.53
C ILE A 183 16.65 -3.75 -13.43
N PRO A 184 17.27 -2.60 -13.70
CA PRO A 184 17.33 -1.54 -12.70
C PRO A 184 15.91 -1.06 -12.40
N THR A 185 15.51 -1.28 -11.15
CA THR A 185 14.20 -0.93 -10.59
C THR A 185 14.43 -0.07 -9.36
N ASP A 186 13.73 1.05 -9.28
CA ASP A 186 13.60 1.82 -8.05
C ASP A 186 12.15 1.85 -7.59
N LEU A 187 11.95 1.97 -6.29
CA LEU A 187 10.63 2.09 -5.70
C LEU A 187 10.67 2.95 -4.45
N ARG A 188 9.58 3.68 -4.22
CA ARG A 188 9.39 4.50 -3.02
C ARG A 188 8.00 4.26 -2.46
N LEU A 189 7.92 4.21 -1.14
CA LEU A 189 6.74 3.98 -0.33
C LEU A 189 6.60 5.15 0.64
N SER A 190 5.36 5.49 0.97
CA SER A 190 5.07 6.49 1.99
C SER A 190 3.74 6.17 2.65
N VAL A 191 3.68 6.37 3.96
CA VAL A 191 2.47 6.18 4.77
C VAL A 191 2.34 7.36 5.71
N ALA A 192 1.12 7.90 5.80
CA ALA A 192 0.77 8.99 6.69
C ALA A 192 -0.67 8.83 7.22
N LYS A 193 -0.96 9.54 8.31
CA LYS A 193 -2.33 9.78 8.76
C LYS A 193 -2.79 11.12 8.21
N LEU A 194 -3.92 11.12 7.52
CA LEU A 194 -4.65 12.31 7.11
C LEU A 194 -5.62 12.71 8.23
N LEU A 195 -5.45 13.92 8.75
CA LEU A 195 -6.36 14.53 9.71
C LEU A 195 -7.35 15.42 8.97
N THR A 196 -8.65 15.09 9.06
CA THR A 196 -9.73 15.89 8.46
C THR A 196 -10.62 16.47 9.55
N PRO A 197 -10.91 17.79 9.55
CA PRO A 197 -11.87 18.37 10.47
C PRO A 197 -13.28 17.79 10.22
N GLY A 198 -14.00 17.45 11.29
CA GLY A 198 -15.35 16.91 11.23
C GLY A 198 -16.25 17.38 12.38
N ILE A 199 -17.56 17.17 12.24
CA ILE A 199 -18.53 17.44 13.31
C ILE A 199 -18.25 16.43 14.44
N GLY A 200 -17.76 16.91 15.58
CA GLY A 200 -17.39 16.08 16.73
C GLY A 200 -15.89 15.84 16.93
N GLY A 201 -15.03 16.42 16.10
CA GLY A 201 -13.57 16.32 16.24
C GLY A 201 -12.86 16.08 14.90
N ALA A 202 -11.53 16.03 14.93
CA ALA A 202 -10.75 15.61 13.76
C ALA A 202 -10.90 14.10 13.55
N ARG A 203 -11.14 13.69 12.31
CA ARG A 203 -11.11 12.29 11.89
C ARG A 203 -9.73 11.96 11.35
N GLU A 204 -9.10 10.96 11.94
CA GLU A 204 -7.88 10.34 11.43
C GLU A 204 -8.20 9.26 10.40
N GLN A 205 -7.48 9.26 9.29
CA GLN A 205 -7.54 8.22 8.27
C GLN A 205 -6.15 7.88 7.77
N TRP A 206 -5.91 6.64 7.43
CA TRP A 206 -4.65 6.22 6.83
C TRP A 206 -4.60 6.56 5.35
N ARG A 207 -3.45 7.04 4.91
CA ARG A 207 -3.11 7.18 3.49
C ARG A 207 -1.74 6.59 3.27
N ALA A 208 -1.64 5.72 2.27
CA ALA A 208 -0.40 5.15 1.85
C ALA A 208 -0.28 5.26 0.34
N GLY A 209 0.93 5.42 -0.15
CA GLY A 209 1.17 5.46 -1.58
C GLY A 209 2.57 5.02 -1.91
N GLY A 210 2.80 4.75 -3.18
CA GLY A 210 4.11 4.41 -3.66
C GLY A 210 4.24 4.51 -5.16
N ILE A 211 5.47 4.49 -5.62
CA ILE A 211 5.85 4.47 -7.02
C ILE A 211 6.86 3.35 -7.23
N LEU A 212 6.70 2.60 -8.32
CA LEU A 212 7.70 1.69 -8.84
C LEU A 212 8.07 2.17 -10.24
N ALA A 213 9.35 2.34 -10.51
CA ALA A 213 9.90 2.71 -11.80
C ALA A 213 10.97 1.70 -12.22
N GLN A 214 10.89 1.23 -13.45
CA GLN A 214 11.74 0.18 -13.98
C GLN A 214 12.08 0.48 -15.43
N PHE A 215 13.33 0.27 -15.83
CA PHE A 215 13.71 0.34 -17.25
C PHE A 215 13.04 -0.75 -18.08
N LEU A 216 12.93 -0.52 -19.38
CA LEU A 216 12.53 -1.57 -20.32
C LEU A 216 13.68 -2.58 -20.49
N PRO A 217 13.38 -3.86 -20.81
CA PRO A 217 14.42 -4.89 -20.94
C PRO A 217 15.51 -4.62 -22.00
N GLN A 218 15.28 -3.68 -22.92
CA GLN A 218 16.24 -3.29 -23.97
C GLN A 218 16.91 -1.94 -23.71
N SER A 219 16.65 -1.32 -22.56
CA SER A 219 17.32 -0.08 -22.17
C SER A 219 18.82 -0.33 -21.92
N PRO A 220 19.69 0.63 -22.29
CA PRO A 220 21.14 0.51 -22.14
C PRO A 220 21.61 0.47 -20.68
#